data_AF-A0A0J8QN54-F1
#
_entry.id   AF-A0A0J8QN54-F1
#
_cell.length_a   1.000
_cell.length_b   1.000
_cell.length_c   1.000
_cell.angle_alpha   90.00
_cell.angle_beta   90.00
_cell.angle_gamma   90.00
#
_symmetry.space_group_name_H-M   'P 1'
#
loop_
_entity.id
_entity.type
_entity.pdbx_description
1 polymer ?
#
loop_
_entity_poly.entity_id
_entity_poly.type
_entity_poly.pdbx_seq_one_letter_code
_entity_poly.pdbx_strand_id
1 'polypeptide(L)'
;MPNYEFMELYDPKITHINDYRGGPFQQAISGITNLNNDWYDGKAYQVYAFEYTPGAKGEITWFVGKDKTWKLDARAIGPNGNVGQRVIPVEPMAVIMNLGMSHSFAPLNLTGLAPLLPAKMRFDYVRLYQDPDKKSVTCDPPGMETTRYIKKHKEVYTNPNLTTWSQTDYSWPKNDFVHGCG
;
A
#
# COMPACT_ATOMS: atom_id res chain seq x y z
N MET A 1 -15.55 -6.20 -8.98
CA MET A 1 -14.88 -4.91 -9.28
C MET A 1 -15.05 -3.99 -8.07
N PRO A 2 -14.17 -3.00 -7.84
CA PRO A 2 -14.38 -2.05 -6.74
C PRO A 2 -15.66 -1.24 -6.95
N ASN A 3 -16.35 -0.90 -5.86
CA ASN A 3 -17.54 -0.06 -5.90
C ASN A 3 -17.14 1.42 -5.85
N TYR A 4 -17.32 2.12 -6.97
CA TYR A 4 -16.95 3.52 -7.13
C TYR A 4 -17.83 4.50 -6.35
N GLU A 5 -19.02 4.10 -5.89
CA GLU A 5 -19.88 4.93 -5.03
C GLU A 5 -19.25 5.20 -3.65
N PHE A 6 -18.28 4.38 -3.26
CA PHE A 6 -17.53 4.50 -2.01
C PHE A 6 -16.11 5.03 -2.24
N MET A 7 -15.91 5.75 -3.36
CA MET A 7 -14.67 6.44 -3.67
C MET A 7 -14.98 7.92 -3.87
N GLU A 8 -14.06 8.78 -3.44
CA GLU A 8 -14.23 10.23 -3.57
C GLU A 8 -13.08 10.80 -4.41
N LEU A 9 -13.41 11.57 -5.43
CA LEU A 9 -12.48 12.38 -6.21
C LEU A 9 -12.72 13.85 -5.85
N TYR A 10 -11.73 14.50 -5.24
CA TYR A 10 -11.89 15.87 -4.76
C TYR A 10 -11.80 16.90 -5.90
N ASP A 11 -10.94 16.65 -6.90
CA ASP A 11 -10.92 17.41 -8.15
C ASP A 11 -10.81 16.45 -9.36
N PRO A 12 -11.94 16.14 -10.04
CA PRO A 12 -11.95 15.23 -11.17
C PRO A 12 -11.27 15.79 -12.44
N LYS A 13 -10.87 17.07 -12.46
CA LYS A 13 -10.10 17.65 -13.56
C LYS A 13 -8.61 17.32 -13.46
N ILE A 14 -8.12 16.99 -12.27
CA ILE A 14 -6.71 16.74 -11.99
C ILE A 14 -6.48 15.27 -11.61
N THR A 15 -7.41 14.67 -10.86
CA THR A 15 -7.34 13.28 -10.39
C THR A 15 -8.47 12.45 -10.97
N HIS A 16 -8.15 11.26 -11.47
CA HIS A 16 -9.14 10.26 -11.89
C HIS A 16 -8.77 8.88 -11.36
N ILE A 17 -9.75 7.97 -11.29
CA ILE A 17 -9.48 6.59 -10.88
C ILE A 17 -8.84 5.84 -12.05
N ASN A 18 -7.76 5.14 -11.73
CA ASN A 18 -7.02 4.32 -12.70
C ASN A 18 -7.91 3.21 -13.26
N ASP A 19 -7.83 3.00 -14.56
CA ASP A 19 -8.53 1.92 -15.25
C ASP A 19 -7.87 0.56 -15.00
N TYR A 20 -6.58 0.54 -14.67
CA TYR A 20 -5.85 -0.64 -14.23
C TYR A 20 -6.36 -1.15 -12.87
N ARG A 21 -6.86 -2.39 -12.86
CA ARG A 21 -7.50 -3.03 -11.68
C ARG A 21 -6.73 -4.24 -11.15
N GLY A 22 -5.47 -4.40 -11.57
CA GLY A 22 -4.65 -5.57 -11.23
C GLY A 22 -4.60 -6.61 -12.35
N GLY A 23 -4.26 -7.84 -12.00
CA GLY A 23 -4.13 -8.97 -12.92
C GLY A 23 -4.73 -10.26 -12.35
N PRO A 24 -4.50 -11.43 -12.96
CA PRO A 24 -5.11 -12.69 -12.53
C PRO A 24 -4.84 -13.06 -11.05
N PHE A 25 -3.71 -12.62 -10.51
CA PHE A 25 -3.25 -12.95 -9.16
C PHE A 25 -3.41 -11.81 -8.15
N GLN A 26 -3.83 -10.62 -8.59
CA GLN A 26 -3.87 -9.44 -7.73
C GLN A 26 -4.97 -8.48 -8.15
N GLN A 27 -5.63 -7.85 -7.18
CA GLN A 27 -6.52 -6.72 -7.44
C GLN A 27 -5.85 -5.43 -7.00
N ALA A 28 -5.92 -4.40 -7.85
CA ALA A 28 -5.41 -3.07 -7.55
C ALA A 28 -6.53 -2.02 -7.62
N ILE A 29 -6.38 -0.98 -6.80
CA ILE A 29 -7.19 0.23 -6.84
C ILE A 29 -6.22 1.39 -6.68
N SER A 30 -6.29 2.36 -7.59
CA SER A 30 -5.41 3.53 -7.55
C SER A 30 -6.09 4.74 -8.19
N GLY A 31 -5.69 5.93 -7.76
CA GLY A 31 -5.98 7.20 -8.42
C GLY A 31 -4.75 7.73 -9.14
N ILE A 32 -4.94 8.30 -10.33
CA ILE A 32 -3.92 8.98 -11.13
C ILE A 32 -4.16 10.49 -10.98
N THR A 33 -3.14 11.22 -10.54
CA THR A 33 -3.19 12.68 -10.37
C THR A 33 -2.15 13.33 -11.27
N ASN A 34 -2.56 14.33 -12.05
CA ASN A 34 -1.64 15.14 -12.84
C ASN A 34 -0.79 16.03 -11.92
N LEU A 35 0.52 16.00 -12.11
CA LEU A 35 1.50 16.71 -11.28
C LEU A 35 2.12 17.89 -12.04
N ASN A 36 2.71 18.84 -11.30
CA ASN A 36 3.44 19.95 -11.90
C ASN A 36 4.85 19.48 -12.35
N ASN A 37 5.20 19.77 -13.61
CA ASN A 37 6.50 19.46 -14.18
C ASN A 37 7.68 20.17 -13.49
N ASP A 38 7.43 21.27 -12.77
CA ASP A 38 8.45 21.98 -12.00
C ASP A 38 8.84 21.26 -10.70
N TRP A 39 8.17 20.16 -10.34
CA TRP A 39 8.54 19.32 -9.19
C TRP A 39 9.58 18.25 -9.52
N TYR A 40 10.06 18.23 -10.77
CA TYR A 40 11.07 17.29 -11.24
C TYR A 40 12.45 17.95 -11.30
N ASP A 41 13.47 17.11 -11.41
CA ASP A 41 14.86 17.52 -11.66
C ASP A 41 15.44 18.53 -10.66
N GLY A 42 15.02 18.44 -9.39
CA GLY A 42 15.57 19.24 -8.30
C GLY A 42 15.18 20.73 -8.33
N LYS A 43 14.18 21.10 -9.13
CA LYS A 43 13.66 22.48 -9.21
C LYS A 43 12.80 22.86 -7.99
N ALA A 44 12.04 21.91 -7.45
CA ALA A 44 11.22 22.11 -6.27
C ALA A 44 10.99 20.78 -5.52
N TYR A 45 10.62 20.88 -4.24
CA TYR A 45 10.09 19.77 -3.46
C TYR A 45 8.57 19.85 -3.40
N GLN A 46 7.93 18.69 -3.34
CA GLN A 46 6.50 18.60 -3.12
C GLN A 46 6.17 17.53 -2.07
N VAL A 47 5.16 17.82 -1.25
CA VAL A 47 4.65 16.90 -0.24
C VAL A 47 3.71 15.88 -0.90
N TYR A 48 3.96 14.60 -0.63
CA TYR A 48 3.04 13.51 -0.92
C TYR A 48 2.67 12.87 0.41
N ALA A 49 1.39 12.72 0.68
CA ALA A 49 0.92 12.18 1.95
C ALA A 49 -0.31 11.32 1.75
N PHE A 50 -0.59 10.49 2.74
CA PHE A 50 -1.84 9.80 2.88
C PHE A 50 -2.22 9.69 4.36
N GLU A 51 -3.51 9.78 4.64
CA GLU A 51 -4.09 9.44 5.93
C GLU A 51 -4.65 8.02 5.83
N TYR A 52 -4.39 7.20 6.85
CA TYR A 52 -4.68 5.77 6.82
C TYR A 52 -5.42 5.33 8.08
N THR A 53 -6.68 4.92 7.90
CA THR A 53 -7.49 4.33 8.97
C THR A 53 -7.71 2.84 8.64
N PRO A 54 -7.14 1.91 9.41
CA PRO A 54 -7.27 0.48 9.14
C PRO A 54 -8.67 -0.07 9.51
N GLY A 55 -8.98 -1.26 9.03
CA GLY A 55 -10.14 -2.05 9.45
C GLY A 55 -11.36 -1.99 8.53
N ALA A 56 -12.44 -2.63 8.96
CA ALA A 56 -13.64 -2.88 8.14
C ALA A 56 -14.45 -1.63 7.80
N LYS A 57 -14.31 -0.57 8.61
CA LYS A 57 -14.87 0.77 8.37
C LYS A 57 -13.77 1.80 8.12
N GLY A 58 -12.58 1.31 7.76
CA GLY A 58 -11.41 2.12 7.51
C GLY A 58 -11.53 2.89 6.20
N GLU A 59 -10.60 3.83 6.02
CA GLU A 59 -10.48 4.62 4.81
C GLU A 59 -9.04 5.08 4.61
N ILE A 60 -8.71 5.40 3.37
CA ILE A 60 -7.43 5.99 3.00
C ILE A 60 -7.70 7.25 2.19
N THR A 61 -7.08 8.37 2.54
CA THR A 61 -7.17 9.62 1.78
C THR A 61 -5.77 10.02 1.33
N TRP A 62 -5.59 10.33 0.05
CA TRP A 62 -4.31 10.75 -0.52
C TRP A 62 -4.26 12.27 -0.73
N PHE A 63 -3.05 12.80 -0.66
CA PHE A 63 -2.77 14.23 -0.75
C PHE A 63 -1.57 14.49 -1.66
N VAL A 64 -1.65 15.58 -2.42
CA VAL A 64 -0.53 16.19 -3.12
C VAL A 64 -0.45 17.64 -2.65
N GLY A 65 0.64 18.00 -1.99
CA GLY A 65 0.75 19.26 -1.26
C GLY A 65 -0.19 19.27 -0.06
N LYS A 66 -1.03 20.31 0.01
CA LYS A 66 -2.07 20.46 1.04
C LYS A 66 -3.43 19.91 0.61
N ASP A 67 -3.58 19.57 -0.67
CA ASP A 67 -4.88 19.29 -1.29
C ASP A 67 -5.14 17.79 -1.33
N LYS A 68 -6.36 17.39 -0.94
CA LYS A 68 -6.83 16.01 -1.08
C LYS A 68 -7.01 15.70 -2.56
N THR A 69 -6.58 14.52 -2.99
CA THR A 69 -6.71 14.08 -4.40
C THR A 69 -7.84 13.10 -4.56
N TRP A 70 -7.79 11.99 -3.82
CA TRP A 70 -8.83 10.98 -3.80
C TRP A 70 -8.88 10.24 -2.46
N LYS A 71 -9.98 9.52 -2.23
CA LYS A 71 -10.21 8.70 -1.05
C LYS A 71 -10.80 7.34 -1.41
N LEU A 72 -10.39 6.33 -0.65
CA LEU A 72 -10.88 4.96 -0.70
C LEU A 72 -11.53 4.61 0.64
N ASP A 73 -12.83 4.34 0.63
CA ASP A 73 -13.56 3.78 1.78
C ASP A 73 -13.53 2.24 1.70
N ALA A 74 -13.44 1.56 2.85
CA ALA A 74 -13.44 0.09 2.92
C ALA A 74 -14.61 -0.57 2.18
N ARG A 75 -15.77 0.11 2.08
CA ARG A 75 -16.94 -0.38 1.34
C ARG A 75 -16.69 -0.51 -0.17
N ALA A 76 -15.70 0.21 -0.72
CA ALA A 76 -15.30 0.09 -2.12
C ALA A 76 -14.68 -1.28 -2.44
N ILE A 77 -14.11 -1.99 -1.46
CA ILE A 77 -13.46 -3.30 -1.61
C ILE A 77 -14.33 -4.46 -1.12
N GLY A 78 -15.60 -4.45 -1.53
CA GLY A 78 -16.56 -5.52 -1.22
C GLY A 78 -16.19 -6.92 -1.76
N PRO A 79 -16.99 -7.95 -1.43
CA PRO A 79 -16.77 -9.32 -1.90
C PRO A 79 -16.75 -9.39 -3.43
N ASN A 80 -15.90 -10.26 -3.98
CA ASN A 80 -15.81 -10.46 -5.42
C ASN A 80 -15.28 -11.87 -5.75
N GLY A 81 -16.04 -12.64 -6.51
CA GLY A 81 -15.71 -14.04 -6.82
C GLY A 81 -15.58 -14.88 -5.55
N ASN A 82 -14.45 -15.56 -5.38
CA ASN A 82 -14.15 -16.38 -4.21
C ASN A 82 -13.51 -15.59 -3.04
N VAL A 83 -13.46 -14.26 -3.14
CA VAL A 83 -12.90 -13.39 -2.11
C VAL A 83 -14.03 -12.71 -1.35
N GLY A 84 -14.05 -12.88 -0.02
CA GLY A 84 -15.01 -12.25 0.88
C GLY A 84 -14.83 -10.74 1.02
N GLN A 85 -15.54 -10.14 1.97
CA GLN A 85 -15.38 -8.72 2.29
C GLN A 85 -13.92 -8.46 2.71
N ARG A 86 -13.29 -7.49 2.06
CA ARG A 86 -11.95 -7.03 2.44
C ARG A 86 -12.06 -5.81 3.34
N VAL A 87 -10.99 -5.55 4.06
CA VAL A 87 -10.87 -4.41 4.97
C VAL A 87 -9.71 -3.55 4.52
N ILE A 88 -9.65 -2.28 4.96
CA ILE A 88 -8.39 -1.55 4.86
C ILE A 88 -7.37 -2.31 5.73
N PRO A 89 -6.20 -2.70 5.21
CA PRO A 89 -5.27 -3.58 5.90
C PRO A 89 -5.01 -3.16 7.36
N VAL A 90 -5.06 -4.15 8.25
CA VAL A 90 -4.78 -4.00 9.68
C VAL A 90 -3.38 -4.50 10.06
N GLU A 91 -2.71 -5.14 9.11
CA GLU A 91 -1.39 -5.74 9.28
C GLU A 91 -0.29 -4.66 9.32
N PRO A 92 0.86 -4.96 9.94
CA PRO A 92 2.02 -4.07 9.85
C PRO A 92 2.43 -3.81 8.40
N MET A 93 2.62 -2.54 8.06
CA MET A 93 3.06 -2.11 6.73
C MET A 93 4.42 -1.41 6.81
N ALA A 94 5.14 -1.40 5.69
CA ALA A 94 6.34 -0.60 5.50
C ALA A 94 6.11 0.42 4.38
N VAL A 95 6.73 1.59 4.52
CA VAL A 95 6.74 2.60 3.46
C VAL A 95 7.90 2.30 2.51
N ILE A 96 7.59 2.07 1.24
CA ILE A 96 8.58 1.88 0.18
C ILE A 96 8.63 3.16 -0.65
N MET A 97 9.83 3.71 -0.81
CA MET A 97 10.10 4.85 -1.67
C MET A 97 11.21 4.46 -2.64
N ASN A 98 10.88 4.35 -3.92
CA ASN A 98 11.81 3.89 -4.94
C ASN A 98 11.71 4.74 -6.23
N LEU A 99 12.82 4.78 -6.97
CA LEU A 99 12.86 5.27 -8.33
C LEU A 99 13.12 4.07 -9.25
N GLY A 100 12.20 3.82 -10.18
CA GLY A 100 12.28 2.68 -11.08
C GLY A 100 11.75 3.02 -12.46
N MET A 101 12.16 2.22 -13.44
CA MET A 101 11.72 2.30 -14.83
C MET A 101 11.37 0.89 -15.30
N SER A 102 10.19 0.72 -15.89
CA SER A 102 9.74 -0.58 -16.41
C SER A 102 8.82 -0.40 -17.61
N HIS A 103 9.03 -1.23 -18.63
CA HIS A 103 8.14 -1.32 -19.79
C HIS A 103 6.72 -1.76 -19.41
N SER A 104 6.52 -2.40 -18.24
CA SER A 104 5.20 -2.79 -17.75
C SER A 104 4.39 -1.62 -17.15
N PHE A 105 5.03 -0.48 -16.87
CA PHE A 105 4.34 0.72 -16.36
C PHE A 105 4.04 1.75 -17.45
N ALA A 106 4.97 1.97 -18.38
CA ALA A 106 4.79 2.89 -19.50
C ALA A 106 5.73 2.55 -20.69
N PRO A 107 5.38 2.94 -21.93
CA PRO A 107 6.32 2.90 -23.04
C PRO A 107 7.56 3.75 -22.77
N LEU A 108 8.75 3.23 -23.08
CA LEU A 108 10.02 3.89 -22.79
C LEU A 108 10.69 4.40 -24.07
N ASN A 109 10.94 5.72 -24.14
CA ASN A 109 11.79 6.32 -25.17
C ASN A 109 13.25 6.35 -24.69
N LEU A 110 13.96 5.25 -24.89
CA LEU A 110 15.33 5.10 -24.39
C LEU A 110 16.31 6.13 -24.98
N THR A 111 16.16 6.50 -26.25
CA THR A 111 17.02 7.52 -26.88
C THR A 111 16.81 8.90 -26.26
N GLY A 112 15.56 9.26 -25.93
CA GLY A 112 15.25 10.52 -25.23
C GLY A 112 15.62 10.50 -23.75
N LEU A 113 15.61 9.33 -23.11
CA LEU A 113 15.94 9.17 -21.70
C LEU A 113 17.45 9.10 -21.44
N ALA A 114 18.23 8.55 -22.37
CA ALA A 114 19.67 8.37 -22.20
C ALA A 114 20.43 9.66 -21.79
N PRO A 115 20.15 10.85 -22.35
CA PRO A 115 20.78 12.10 -21.92
C PRO A 115 20.39 12.56 -20.52
N LEU A 116 19.28 12.05 -19.96
CA LEU A 116 18.76 12.42 -18.65
C LEU A 116 19.29 11.51 -17.53
N LEU A 117 20.09 10.49 -17.86
CA LEU A 117 20.67 9.58 -16.88
C LEU A 117 22.01 10.12 -16.33
N PRO A 118 22.32 9.90 -15.04
CA PRO A 118 21.50 9.17 -14.06
C PRO A 118 20.32 10.00 -13.52
N ALA A 119 19.11 9.42 -13.57
CA ALA A 119 17.93 10.02 -12.97
C ALA A 119 18.00 9.95 -11.44
N LYS A 120 17.55 11.02 -10.75
CA LYS A 120 17.63 11.13 -9.29
C LYS A 120 16.27 11.49 -8.70
N MET A 121 15.83 10.70 -7.72
CA MET A 121 14.72 11.04 -6.83
C MET A 121 15.29 11.48 -5.50
N ARG A 122 14.88 12.66 -5.02
CA ARG A 122 15.38 13.27 -3.78
C ARG A 122 14.27 13.24 -2.74
N PHE A 123 14.60 12.85 -1.53
CA PHE A 123 13.71 12.89 -0.37
C PHE A 123 14.32 13.87 0.63
N ASP A 124 13.56 14.91 0.98
CA ASP A 124 13.98 15.89 1.98
C ASP A 124 13.69 15.37 3.40
N TYR A 125 12.46 14.93 3.63
CA TYR A 125 12.05 14.35 4.91
C TYR A 125 10.95 13.30 4.74
N VAL A 126 10.80 12.48 5.79
CA VAL A 126 9.64 11.62 6.01
C VAL A 126 9.05 11.95 7.36
N ARG A 127 7.73 12.07 7.45
CA ARG A 127 7.01 12.25 8.71
C ARG A 127 5.97 11.16 8.85
N LEU A 128 5.98 10.49 9.99
CA LEU A 128 4.97 9.52 10.39
C LEU A 128 4.24 10.09 11.60
N TYR A 129 2.91 10.14 11.48
CA TYR A 129 2.04 10.67 12.53
C TYR A 129 1.21 9.53 13.11
N GLN A 130 0.96 9.63 14.42
CA GLN A 130 -0.08 8.87 15.09
C GLN A 130 -1.17 9.84 15.52
N ASP A 131 -2.41 9.37 15.53
CA ASP A 131 -3.54 10.08 16.12
C ASP A 131 -3.17 10.46 17.57
N PRO A 132 -3.25 11.76 17.95
CA PRO A 132 -2.84 12.22 19.27
C PRO A 132 -3.59 11.54 20.41
N ASP A 133 -4.81 11.05 20.15
CA ASP A 133 -5.66 10.35 21.11
C ASP A 133 -5.43 8.82 21.11
N LYS A 134 -4.67 8.30 20.13
CA LYS A 134 -4.42 6.85 19.95
C LYS A 134 -2.93 6.55 19.73
N LYS A 135 -2.09 7.09 20.61
CA LYS A 135 -0.64 6.83 20.58
C LYS A 135 -0.36 5.40 21.03
N SER A 136 0.42 4.67 20.24
CA SER A 136 0.83 3.31 20.58
C SER A 136 2.17 3.00 19.92
N VAL A 137 3.18 2.68 20.74
CA VAL A 137 4.50 2.25 20.28
C VAL A 137 4.83 0.95 21.01
N THR A 138 4.49 -0.17 20.38
CA THR A 138 4.68 -1.51 20.94
C THR A 138 4.86 -2.53 19.82
N CYS A 139 5.63 -3.59 20.09
CA CYS A 139 5.71 -4.77 19.22
C CYS A 139 4.52 -5.73 19.43
N ASP A 140 3.77 -5.54 20.52
CA ASP A 140 2.62 -6.35 20.92
C ASP A 140 1.38 -5.45 21.12
N PRO A 141 0.76 -4.95 20.03
CA PRO A 141 -0.52 -4.27 20.15
C PRO A 141 -1.59 -5.24 20.70
N PRO A 142 -2.53 -4.78 21.55
CA PRO A 142 -3.59 -5.63 22.07
C PRO A 142 -4.39 -6.34 20.97
N GLY A 143 -4.49 -7.66 21.02
CA GLY A 143 -5.15 -8.50 20.02
C GLY A 143 -4.34 -8.75 18.74
N MET A 144 -3.11 -8.22 18.66
CA MET A 144 -2.16 -8.43 17.57
C MET A 144 -0.75 -8.69 18.14
N GLU A 145 -0.65 -9.39 19.26
CA GLU A 145 0.62 -9.67 19.92
C GLU A 145 1.48 -10.62 19.08
N THR A 146 2.67 -10.17 18.67
CA THR A 146 3.53 -10.92 17.74
C THR A 146 4.80 -11.47 18.40
N THR A 147 5.31 -10.85 19.47
CA THR A 147 6.59 -11.22 20.10
C THR A 147 6.63 -12.68 20.50
N ARG A 148 5.56 -13.19 21.12
CA ARG A 148 5.49 -14.60 21.53
C ARG A 148 5.48 -15.54 20.32
N TYR A 149 4.71 -15.19 19.28
CA TYR A 149 4.63 -15.98 18.06
C TYR A 149 5.98 -16.02 17.34
N ILE A 150 6.61 -14.86 17.12
CA ILE A 150 7.93 -14.75 16.49
C ILE A 150 8.98 -15.50 17.30
N LYS A 151 8.98 -15.39 18.64
CA LYS A 151 9.91 -16.12 19.51
C LYS A 151 9.76 -17.65 19.37
N LYS A 152 8.53 -18.14 19.19
CA LYS A 152 8.24 -19.56 19.00
C LYS A 152 8.63 -20.07 17.61
N HIS A 153 8.74 -19.18 16.61
CA HIS A 153 9.04 -19.52 15.20
C HIS A 153 10.28 -18.76 14.69
N LYS A 154 11.28 -18.59 15.54
CA LYS A 154 12.38 -17.62 15.35
C LYS A 154 13.15 -17.80 14.05
N GLU A 155 13.41 -19.04 13.65
CA GLU A 155 14.09 -19.41 12.42
C GLU A 155 13.38 -18.88 11.17
N VAL A 156 12.04 -18.88 11.14
CA VAL A 156 11.25 -18.38 10.00
C VAL A 156 11.45 -16.87 9.83
N TYR A 157 11.63 -16.16 10.94
CA TYR A 157 11.80 -14.70 10.94
C TYR A 157 13.27 -14.24 10.88
N THR A 158 14.23 -15.15 10.92
CA THR A 158 15.67 -14.81 10.94
C THR A 158 16.49 -15.49 9.84
N ASN A 159 15.94 -16.50 9.17
CA ASN A 159 16.61 -17.21 8.09
C ASN A 159 16.02 -16.82 6.73
N PRO A 160 16.71 -16.01 5.92
CA PRO A 160 16.20 -15.57 4.62
C PRO A 160 16.08 -16.69 3.58
N ASN A 161 16.66 -17.87 3.83
CA ASN A 161 16.57 -19.01 2.93
C ASN A 161 15.26 -19.83 3.11
N LEU A 162 14.51 -19.59 4.19
CA LEU A 162 13.20 -20.19 4.41
C LEU A 162 12.14 -19.31 3.74
N THR A 163 11.71 -19.69 2.54
CA THR A 163 10.74 -18.94 1.74
C THR A 163 9.36 -19.59 1.70
N THR A 164 9.25 -20.84 2.15
CA THR A 164 7.96 -21.54 2.27
C THR A 164 7.84 -22.29 3.61
N TRP A 165 6.60 -22.42 4.12
CA TRP A 165 6.33 -23.18 5.36
C TRP A 165 6.73 -24.65 5.27
N SER A 166 6.70 -25.25 4.07
CA SER A 166 7.13 -26.63 3.84
C SER A 166 8.62 -26.87 4.08
N GLN A 167 9.43 -25.81 4.16
CA GLN A 167 10.85 -25.87 4.51
C GLN A 167 11.09 -25.77 6.03
N THR A 168 10.03 -25.65 6.82
CA THR A 168 10.08 -25.50 8.27
C THR A 168 9.53 -26.76 8.95
N ASP A 169 9.82 -26.94 10.24
CA ASP A 169 9.26 -28.03 11.04
C ASP A 169 7.85 -27.72 11.59
N TYR A 170 7.27 -26.57 11.19
CA TYR A 170 5.94 -26.16 11.65
C TYR A 170 4.83 -26.63 10.73
N SER A 171 3.67 -26.92 11.33
CA SER A 171 2.46 -27.20 10.57
C SER A 171 1.93 -25.95 9.86
N TRP A 172 1.32 -26.17 8.70
CA TRP A 172 0.70 -25.11 7.92
C TRP A 172 -0.40 -24.40 8.74
N PRO A 173 -0.43 -23.05 8.76
CA PRO A 173 -1.49 -22.30 9.43
C PRO A 173 -2.87 -22.65 8.86
N LYS A 174 -3.79 -23.06 9.73
CA LYS A 174 -5.18 -23.39 9.33
C LYS A 174 -5.99 -22.12 9.10
N ASN A 175 -7.01 -22.22 8.27
CA ASN A 175 -8.01 -21.18 8.02
C ASN A 175 -9.42 -21.78 8.07
N ASP A 176 -10.40 -20.96 8.43
CA ASP A 176 -11.79 -21.37 8.62
C ASP A 176 -12.41 -21.95 7.36
N PHE A 177 -12.08 -21.38 6.19
CA PHE A 177 -12.65 -21.80 4.91
C PHE A 177 -12.34 -23.26 4.56
N VAL A 178 -11.12 -23.73 4.82
CA VAL A 178 -10.69 -25.10 4.51
C VAL A 178 -10.85 -26.04 5.71
N HIS A 179 -10.62 -25.54 6.93
CA HIS A 179 -10.46 -26.37 8.11
C HIS A 179 -11.61 -26.26 9.12
N GLY A 180 -12.61 -25.40 8.88
CA GLY A 180 -13.74 -25.22 9.78
C GLY A 180 -13.34 -24.78 11.18
N CYS A 181 -12.28 -23.97 11.29
CA CYS A 181 -11.86 -23.42 12.58
C CYS A 181 -12.93 -22.44 13.08
N GLY A 182 -13.31 -22.59 14.35
CA GLY A 182 -14.29 -21.80 15.08
C GLY A 182 -13.95 -21.82 16.56
#